data_AF-A0AAN6IV57-F1
#
_entry.id   AF-A0AAN6IV57-F1
#
_cell.length_a   1.000
_cell.length_b   1.000
_cell.length_c   1.000
_cell.angle_alpha   90.00
_cell.angle_beta   90.00
_cell.angle_gamma   90.00
#
_symmetry.space_group_name_H-M   'P 1'
#
loop_
_entity.id
_entity.type
_entity.pdbx_description
1 polymer ?
#
loop_
_entity_poly.entity_id
_entity_poly.type
_entity_poly.pdbx_seq_one_letter_code
_entity_poly.pdbx_strand_id
1 'polypeptide(L)'
;MSVSWYQPRRWCLPALTRCNADVYIQRNEELLLKVRPDLQHPVLSVLFPMSMQDPSLFKCFLVGAQSLYEWRRFPRQAKPSQTMMCLQSEAITSLQKRLTLPAAHLDDGLVLSVLHLMVADACLRDLPSLKSHLRGIRQILALRGGLGDSPSHLSIRALFTTVEFYIALGQYLKVSPDDLHAIPSEPFEYVPHPFPPDVCRYVATLPIGLAEAALSAQLSVQCIKLLASVAQWAPLVDDSDVEKGSSPSSGSALDPRVRYCRLFCEPREFCRNAIVLLLSLQRAGRPTGLEHIIMLGLIITARHLSGENRTNFFDHATLNALLSDIKAIDTPTVAETEVIVWLGLIINWRSHFAAGPLPVADALLDHVLESFPVSRNWQSVATISRKFFWFQSFQDEWKVCWHRGMQRFHLRQRSTTVS
;
A
#
# COMPACT_ATOMS: atom_id res chain seq x y z
N MET A 1 15.24 34.70 34.90
CA MET A 1 15.82 33.39 35.26
C MET A 1 15.83 32.52 34.00
N SER A 2 17.02 32.33 33.44
CA SER A 2 17.28 31.64 32.17
C SER A 2 17.26 30.12 32.41
N VAL A 3 16.42 29.41 31.67
CA VAL A 3 16.42 27.94 31.63
C VAL A 3 17.25 27.51 30.43
N SER A 4 18.44 26.98 30.73
CA SER A 4 19.40 26.43 29.77
C SER A 4 18.84 25.18 29.10
N TRP A 5 18.50 25.30 27.82
CA TRP A 5 18.30 24.16 26.92
C TRP A 5 19.53 24.05 26.03
N TYR A 6 20.56 23.30 26.45
CA TYR A 6 21.44 22.52 25.57
C TYR A 6 22.51 21.81 26.41
N GLN A 7 22.31 20.52 26.65
CA GLN A 7 23.45 19.61 26.81
C GLN A 7 23.29 18.52 25.74
N PRO A 8 24.11 18.52 24.67
CA PRO A 8 24.08 17.46 23.69
C PRO A 8 24.73 16.22 24.32
N ARG A 9 23.91 15.32 24.85
CA ARG A 9 24.38 13.95 25.07
C ARG A 9 24.71 13.36 23.70
N ARG A 10 25.94 12.86 23.57
CA ARG A 10 26.58 12.29 22.38
C ARG A 10 25.64 11.40 21.56
N TRP A 11 24.96 11.98 20.57
CA TRP A 11 24.53 11.23 19.39
C TRP A 11 25.62 11.44 18.34
N CYS A 12 26.41 10.39 18.06
CA CYS A 12 27.51 10.47 17.09
C CYS A 12 26.97 10.91 15.72
N LEU A 13 27.75 11.71 14.96
CA LEU A 13 27.45 12.13 13.57
C LEU A 13 26.76 11.05 12.68
N PRO A 14 27.16 9.75 12.74
CA PRO A 14 26.51 8.71 11.94
C PRO A 14 25.02 8.51 12.22
N ALA A 15 24.54 8.72 13.45
CA ALA A 15 23.12 8.60 13.81
C ALA A 15 22.27 9.69 13.13
N LEU A 16 22.80 10.92 13.09
CA LEU A 16 22.19 12.05 12.39
C LEU A 16 22.11 11.82 10.88
N THR A 17 23.15 11.26 10.26
CA THR A 17 23.13 10.93 8.82
C THR A 17 22.04 9.92 8.47
N ARG A 18 21.76 8.95 9.34
CA ARG A 18 20.73 7.91 9.13
C ARG A 18 19.32 8.49 9.28
N CYS A 19 19.10 9.27 10.33
CA CYS A 19 17.83 9.98 10.52
C CYS A 19 17.56 10.94 9.36
N ASN A 20 18.57 11.68 8.90
CA ASN A 20 18.43 12.57 7.73
C ASN A 20 18.08 11.80 6.45
N ALA A 21 18.66 10.61 6.24
CA ALA A 21 18.32 9.77 5.10
C ALA A 21 16.89 9.23 5.18
N ASP A 22 16.42 8.84 6.38
CA ASP A 22 15.04 8.38 6.58
C ASP A 22 14.05 9.54 6.40
N VAL A 23 14.31 10.70 7.00
CA VAL A 23 13.51 11.91 6.81
C VAL A 23 13.39 12.29 5.34
N TYR A 24 14.51 12.31 4.61
CA TYR A 24 14.50 12.61 3.17
C TYR A 24 13.55 11.70 2.38
N ILE A 25 13.48 10.42 2.73
CA ILE A 25 12.67 9.44 2.01
C ILE A 25 11.20 9.62 2.33
N GLN A 26 10.87 9.76 3.60
CA GLN A 26 9.49 9.94 4.05
C GLN A 26 8.90 11.25 3.47
N ARG A 27 9.72 12.31 3.33
CA ARG A 27 9.31 13.56 2.66
C ARG A 27 8.99 13.36 1.17
N ASN A 28 9.68 12.44 0.51
CA ASN A 28 9.52 12.14 -0.91
C ASN A 28 8.64 10.91 -1.17
N GLU A 29 8.03 10.32 -0.14
CA GLU A 29 7.10 9.20 -0.28
C GLU A 29 5.75 9.71 -0.83
N GLU A 30 5.30 9.09 -1.90
CA GLU A 30 3.94 9.20 -2.42
C GLU A 30 3.06 8.23 -1.65
N LEU A 31 2.03 8.74 -0.99
CA LEU A 31 1.08 7.91 -0.24
C LEU A 31 0.20 7.10 -1.20
N LEU A 32 -0.74 7.79 -1.85
CA LEU A 32 -1.71 7.24 -2.78
C LEU A 32 -1.73 8.13 -4.04
N LEU A 33 -1.70 7.51 -5.23
CA LEU A 33 -1.85 8.21 -6.52
C LEU A 33 -1.04 9.52 -6.63
N LYS A 34 0.26 9.49 -6.27
CA LYS A 34 1.20 10.63 -6.27
C LYS A 34 0.96 11.74 -5.25
N VAL A 35 0.04 11.59 -4.30
CA VAL A 35 -0.12 12.54 -3.18
C VAL A 35 1.14 12.52 -2.30
N ARG A 36 1.81 13.67 -2.15
CA ARG A 36 3.03 13.84 -1.36
C ARG A 36 2.81 14.82 -0.19
N PRO A 37 2.84 14.34 1.06
CA PRO A 37 2.55 15.16 2.25
C PRO A 37 3.74 15.99 2.75
N ASP A 38 4.94 15.81 2.18
CA ASP A 38 6.20 16.41 2.66
C ASP A 38 6.41 16.19 4.18
N LEU A 39 6.57 17.27 4.97
CA LEU A 39 6.74 17.19 6.43
C LEU A 39 5.49 16.71 7.17
N GLN A 40 4.32 16.70 6.53
CA GLN A 40 3.09 16.21 7.11
C GLN A 40 2.96 14.68 7.01
N HIS A 41 3.93 14.00 6.38
CA HIS A 41 3.98 12.54 6.30
C HIS A 41 3.78 11.92 7.70
N PRO A 42 2.88 10.95 7.92
CA PRO A 42 2.56 10.48 9.26
C PRO A 42 3.75 9.89 10.04
N VAL A 43 4.73 9.31 9.35
CA VAL A 43 6.00 8.90 9.98
C VAL A 43 6.75 10.10 10.58
N LEU A 44 6.72 11.26 9.91
CA LEU A 44 7.42 12.48 10.34
C LEU A 44 6.61 13.36 11.28
N SER A 45 5.31 13.48 11.06
CA SER A 45 4.42 14.38 11.81
C SER A 45 3.82 13.72 13.06
N VAL A 46 3.87 12.39 13.15
CA VAL A 46 3.30 11.63 14.26
C VAL A 46 4.35 10.73 14.92
N LEU A 47 4.86 9.74 14.18
CA LEU A 47 5.66 8.66 14.79
C LEU A 47 7.05 9.14 15.24
N PHE A 48 7.69 10.02 14.46
CA PHE A 48 8.98 10.59 14.82
C PHE A 48 8.91 11.47 16.09
N PRO A 49 7.96 12.43 16.22
CA PRO A 49 7.75 13.16 17.47
C PRO A 49 7.47 12.26 18.67
N MET A 50 6.64 11.22 18.51
CA MET A 50 6.40 10.22 19.57
C MET A 50 7.71 9.55 20.00
N SER A 51 8.54 9.16 19.02
CA SER A 51 9.84 8.52 19.28
C SER A 51 10.80 9.47 19.99
N MET A 52 10.85 10.74 19.61
CA MET A 52 11.72 11.74 20.22
C MET A 52 11.39 12.04 21.70
N GLN A 53 10.14 11.79 22.12
CA GLN A 53 9.69 12.03 23.49
C GLN A 53 9.97 10.84 24.43
N ASP A 54 10.31 9.68 23.88
CA ASP A 54 10.52 8.44 24.64
C ASP A 54 11.89 7.82 24.29
N PRO A 55 12.87 7.86 25.22
CA PRO A 55 14.20 7.32 24.97
C PRO A 55 14.24 5.84 24.60
N SER A 56 13.31 5.03 25.10
CA SER A 56 13.26 3.59 24.78
C SER A 56 12.73 3.38 23.37
N LEU A 57 11.67 4.11 23.01
CA LEU A 57 11.09 4.07 21.68
C LEU A 57 12.07 4.63 20.64
N PHE A 58 12.80 5.71 20.95
CA PHE A 58 13.80 6.29 20.06
C PHE A 58 14.88 5.29 19.65
N LYS A 59 15.33 4.43 20.58
CA LYS A 59 16.27 3.35 20.25
C LYS A 59 15.69 2.37 19.24
N CYS A 60 14.42 2.00 19.39
CA CYS A 60 13.73 1.12 18.46
C CYS A 60 13.57 1.81 17.09
N PHE A 61 13.19 3.09 17.07
CA PHE A 61 13.16 3.90 15.84
C PHE A 61 14.51 3.87 15.11
N LEU A 62 15.62 4.07 15.83
CA LEU A 62 16.97 4.01 15.25
C LEU A 62 17.31 2.63 14.68
N VAL A 63 16.84 1.54 15.30
CA VAL A 63 16.99 0.17 14.77
C VAL A 63 16.26 0.03 13.42
N GLY A 64 15.01 0.51 13.33
CA GLY A 64 14.25 0.51 12.08
C GLY A 64 14.93 1.36 10.98
N ALA A 65 15.29 2.59 11.31
CA ALA A 65 15.96 3.50 10.38
C ALA A 65 17.32 2.97 9.90
N GLN A 66 18.10 2.36 10.80
CA GLN A 66 19.38 1.73 10.45
C GLN A 66 19.18 0.53 9.53
N SER A 67 18.18 -0.31 9.81
CA SER A 67 17.90 -1.50 9.00
C SER A 67 17.47 -1.12 7.58
N LEU A 68 16.61 -0.11 7.44
CA LEU A 68 16.21 0.43 6.14
C LEU A 68 17.40 1.07 5.39
N TYR A 69 18.27 1.78 6.11
CA TYR A 69 19.50 2.36 5.55
C TYR A 69 20.43 1.28 4.99
N GLU A 70 20.67 0.21 5.74
CA GLU A 70 21.51 -0.92 5.32
C GLU A 70 20.88 -1.67 4.16
N TRP A 71 19.58 -2.01 4.24
CA TRP A 71 18.83 -2.68 3.18
C TRP A 71 18.95 -1.96 1.84
N ARG A 72 18.81 -0.63 1.82
CA ARG A 72 18.86 0.15 0.58
C ARG A 72 20.24 0.17 -0.05
N ARG A 73 21.31 0.26 0.75
CA ARG A 73 22.69 0.26 0.23
C ARG A 73 23.21 -1.12 -0.11
N PHE A 74 22.85 -2.11 0.69
CA PHE A 74 23.39 -3.47 0.62
C PHE A 74 22.26 -4.51 0.56
N PRO A 75 21.37 -4.47 -0.46
CA PRO A 75 20.16 -5.30 -0.51
C PRO A 75 20.45 -6.81 -0.63
N ARG A 76 21.68 -7.18 -1.00
CA ARG A 76 22.14 -8.58 -1.07
C ARG A 76 22.76 -9.06 0.24
N GLN A 77 23.00 -8.17 1.19
CA GLN A 77 23.57 -8.49 2.50
C GLN A 77 22.44 -8.54 3.53
N ALA A 78 22.09 -9.74 3.96
CA ALA A 78 21.09 -9.98 5.01
C ALA A 78 21.73 -10.08 6.41
N LYS A 79 23.01 -9.68 6.57
CA LYS A 79 23.71 -9.73 7.84
C LYS A 79 23.72 -8.35 8.49
N PRO A 80 23.32 -8.23 9.78
CA PRO A 80 23.32 -6.95 10.46
C PRO A 80 24.75 -6.45 10.66
N SER A 81 24.98 -5.14 10.53
CA SER A 81 26.27 -4.56 10.94
C SER A 81 26.49 -4.65 12.45
N GLN A 82 27.73 -4.49 12.89
CA GLN A 82 28.04 -4.39 14.32
C GLN A 82 27.24 -3.27 15.01
N THR A 83 27.02 -2.15 14.30
CA THR A 83 26.23 -1.05 14.85
C THR A 83 24.76 -1.42 15.00
N MET A 84 24.19 -2.12 14.02
CA MET A 84 22.82 -2.63 14.08
C MET A 84 22.68 -3.59 15.28
N MET A 85 23.57 -4.58 15.40
CA MET A 85 23.52 -5.55 16.51
C MET A 85 23.55 -4.88 17.89
N CYS A 86 24.41 -3.87 18.09
CA CYS A 86 24.43 -3.11 19.34
C CYS A 86 23.10 -2.37 19.61
N LEU A 87 22.59 -1.64 18.60
CA LEU A 87 21.32 -0.90 18.72
C LEU A 87 20.14 -1.85 19.02
N GLN A 88 20.10 -3.01 18.36
CA GLN A 88 19.05 -4.00 18.55
C GLN A 88 19.08 -4.61 19.95
N SER A 89 20.26 -4.95 20.47
CA SER A 89 20.43 -5.47 21.83
C SER A 89 19.94 -4.47 22.89
N GLU A 90 20.30 -3.20 22.73
CA GLU A 90 19.82 -2.14 23.63
C GLU A 90 18.30 -1.93 23.53
N ALA A 91 17.75 -1.94 22.31
CA ALA A 91 16.32 -1.77 22.06
C ALA A 91 15.51 -2.91 22.67
N ILE A 92 15.92 -4.17 22.46
CA ILE A 92 15.27 -5.35 23.04
C ILE A 92 15.32 -5.31 24.57
N THR A 93 16.46 -4.93 25.16
CA THR A 93 16.59 -4.80 26.61
C THR A 93 15.62 -3.73 27.16
N SER A 94 15.47 -2.60 26.47
CA SER A 94 14.53 -1.54 26.85
C SER A 94 13.07 -2.03 26.73
N LEU A 95 12.77 -2.75 25.65
CA LEU A 95 11.44 -3.30 25.38
C LEU A 95 11.03 -4.33 26.44
N GLN A 96 11.93 -5.24 26.81
CA GLN A 96 11.69 -6.23 27.86
C GLN A 96 11.37 -5.57 29.20
N LYS A 97 12.09 -4.51 29.58
CA LYS A 97 11.79 -3.73 30.79
C LYS A 97 10.43 -3.03 30.71
N ARG A 98 10.00 -2.61 29.52
CA ARG A 98 8.68 -1.98 29.33
C ARG A 98 7.55 -2.99 29.44
N LEU A 99 7.77 -4.21 28.95
CA LEU A 99 6.79 -5.31 29.01
C LEU A 99 6.47 -5.78 30.44
N THR A 100 7.36 -5.55 31.41
CA THR A 100 7.10 -5.92 32.81
C THR A 100 6.16 -4.94 33.54
N LEU A 101 5.79 -3.83 32.90
CA LEU A 101 4.89 -2.84 33.50
C LEU A 101 3.42 -3.33 33.46
N PRO A 102 2.63 -3.15 34.55
CA PRO A 102 1.25 -3.66 34.62
C PRO A 102 0.30 -3.19 33.51
N ALA A 103 0.53 -1.99 32.97
CA ALA A 103 -0.28 -1.37 31.91
C ALA A 103 0.41 -1.38 30.54
N ALA A 104 1.43 -2.22 30.33
CA ALA A 104 2.21 -2.25 29.09
C ALA A 104 1.33 -2.46 27.84
N HIS A 105 0.25 -3.23 27.95
CA HIS A 105 -0.67 -3.50 26.84
C HIS A 105 -1.45 -2.27 26.34
N LEU A 106 -1.53 -1.19 27.14
CA LEU A 106 -2.20 0.08 26.77
C LEU A 106 -1.23 1.09 26.15
N ASP A 107 0.05 0.76 26.07
CA ASP A 107 1.12 1.69 25.71
C ASP A 107 1.40 1.71 24.21
N ASP A 108 1.08 2.82 23.54
CA ASP A 108 1.38 3.04 22.11
C ASP A 108 2.87 2.91 21.79
N GLY A 109 3.75 3.35 22.70
CA GLY A 109 5.19 3.29 22.50
C GLY A 109 5.71 1.85 22.55
N LEU A 110 5.03 0.95 23.26
CA LEU A 110 5.33 -0.48 23.23
C LEU A 110 5.01 -1.06 21.84
N VAL A 111 3.80 -0.81 21.34
CA VAL A 111 3.33 -1.29 20.03
C VAL A 111 4.26 -0.80 18.92
N LEU A 112 4.59 0.49 18.92
CA LEU A 112 5.48 1.09 17.92
C LEU A 112 6.94 0.58 18.03
N SER A 113 7.43 0.30 19.25
CA SER A 113 8.75 -0.30 19.45
C SER A 113 8.84 -1.69 18.80
N VAL A 114 7.82 -2.54 18.98
CA VAL A 114 7.74 -3.86 18.34
C VAL A 114 7.67 -3.72 16.82
N LEU A 115 6.91 -2.76 16.29
CA LEU A 115 6.83 -2.50 14.84
C LEU A 115 8.19 -2.12 14.24
N HIS A 116 8.99 -1.30 14.93
CA HIS A 116 10.34 -0.97 14.45
C HIS A 116 11.30 -2.18 14.46
N LEU A 117 11.16 -3.09 15.44
CA LEU A 117 11.90 -4.35 15.43
C LEU A 117 11.45 -5.26 14.28
N MET A 118 10.14 -5.31 13.98
CA MET A 118 9.62 -6.04 12.83
C MET A 118 10.17 -5.50 11.49
N VAL A 119 10.35 -4.18 11.36
CA VAL A 119 11.03 -3.60 10.20
C VAL A 119 12.46 -4.13 10.07
N ALA A 120 13.19 -4.24 11.18
CA ALA A 120 14.54 -4.78 11.18
C ALA A 120 14.57 -6.27 10.76
N ASP A 121 13.69 -7.10 11.33
CA ASP A 121 13.58 -8.51 10.97
C ASP A 121 13.24 -8.69 9.49
N ALA A 122 12.34 -7.86 8.95
CA ALA A 122 12.00 -7.87 7.53
C ALA A 122 13.19 -7.52 6.63
N CYS A 123 13.98 -6.49 6.99
CA CYS A 123 15.20 -6.12 6.27
C CYS A 123 16.27 -7.23 6.33
N LEU A 124 16.36 -7.96 7.45
CA LEU A 124 17.26 -9.11 7.62
C LEU A 124 16.71 -10.40 7.01
N ARG A 125 15.47 -10.40 6.50
CA ARG A 125 14.75 -11.58 5.99
C ARG A 125 14.59 -12.68 7.04
N ASP A 126 14.54 -12.30 8.31
CA ASP A 126 14.29 -13.20 9.43
C ASP A 126 12.78 -13.40 9.62
N LEU A 127 12.19 -14.21 8.75
CA LEU A 127 10.77 -14.51 8.76
C LEU A 127 10.29 -15.15 10.09
N PRO A 128 11.04 -16.08 10.73
CA PRO A 128 10.69 -16.58 12.06
C PRO A 128 10.55 -15.49 13.12
N SER A 129 11.52 -14.59 13.26
CA SER A 129 11.47 -13.49 14.23
C SER A 129 10.32 -12.51 13.91
N LEU A 130 10.15 -12.19 12.63
CA LEU A 130 9.05 -11.35 12.16
C LEU A 130 7.67 -11.93 12.55
N LYS A 131 7.46 -13.23 12.34
CA LYS A 131 6.22 -13.93 12.71
C LYS A 131 6.02 -13.98 14.22
N SER A 132 7.10 -14.13 15.00
CA SER A 132 7.05 -14.11 16.46
C SER A 132 6.58 -12.75 16.99
N HIS A 133 7.20 -11.66 16.51
CA HIS A 133 6.80 -10.30 16.86
C HIS A 133 5.36 -9.99 16.40
N LEU A 134 4.96 -10.44 15.21
CA LEU A 134 3.59 -10.31 14.73
C LEU A 134 2.57 -11.01 15.64
N ARG A 135 2.90 -12.19 16.15
CA ARG A 135 2.04 -12.90 17.12
C ARG A 135 1.92 -12.10 18.42
N GLY A 136 3.06 -11.61 18.93
CA GLY A 136 3.10 -10.81 20.17
C GLY A 136 2.28 -9.53 20.07
N ILE A 137 2.44 -8.77 18.98
CA ILE A 137 1.70 -7.51 18.79
C ILE A 137 0.20 -7.75 18.61
N ARG A 138 -0.22 -8.81 17.91
CA ARG A 138 -1.64 -9.20 17.80
C ARG A 138 -2.23 -9.50 19.18
N GLN A 139 -1.49 -10.19 20.04
CA GLN A 139 -1.93 -10.46 21.41
C GLN A 139 -2.06 -9.18 22.24
N ILE A 140 -1.09 -8.26 22.15
CA ILE A 140 -1.15 -6.96 22.83
C ILE A 140 -2.38 -6.16 22.37
N LEU A 141 -2.61 -6.09 21.05
CA LEU A 141 -3.76 -5.38 20.50
C LEU A 141 -5.10 -6.02 20.90
N ALA A 142 -5.17 -7.35 20.97
CA ALA A 142 -6.36 -8.06 21.44
C ALA A 142 -6.66 -7.73 22.92
N LEU A 143 -5.65 -7.71 23.79
CA LEU A 143 -5.80 -7.33 25.20
C LEU A 143 -6.24 -5.87 25.37
N ARG A 144 -5.83 -4.99 24.46
CA ARG A 144 -6.20 -3.58 24.45
C ARG A 144 -7.62 -3.31 23.93
N GLY A 145 -8.20 -4.22 23.14
CA GLY A 145 -9.45 -4.00 22.41
C GLY A 145 -9.27 -3.29 21.05
N GLY A 146 -8.05 -3.31 20.49
CA GLY A 146 -7.73 -2.73 19.18
C GLY A 146 -7.17 -1.31 19.23
N LEU A 147 -7.07 -0.69 18.05
CA LEU A 147 -6.62 0.69 17.84
C LEU A 147 -7.80 1.53 17.34
N GLY A 148 -8.00 2.71 17.94
CA GLY A 148 -8.99 3.70 17.48
C GLY A 148 -8.53 4.50 16.26
N ASP A 149 -9.13 5.67 16.02
CA ASP A 149 -8.89 6.49 14.82
C ASP A 149 -8.14 7.81 15.07
N SER A 150 -7.39 7.88 16.18
CA SER A 150 -6.47 8.99 16.40
C SER A 150 -5.34 8.97 15.35
N PRO A 151 -4.71 10.12 15.04
CA PRO A 151 -3.56 10.16 14.14
C PRO A 151 -2.44 9.17 14.50
N SER A 152 -2.17 8.95 15.80
CA SER A 152 -1.18 7.95 16.26
C SER A 152 -1.63 6.54 15.94
N HIS A 153 -2.88 6.19 16.25
CA HIS A 153 -3.42 4.87 15.99
C HIS A 153 -3.50 4.55 14.50
N LEU A 154 -3.93 5.49 13.65
CA LEU A 154 -3.90 5.35 12.20
C LEU A 154 -2.48 5.08 11.68
N SER A 155 -1.49 5.83 12.19
CA SER A 155 -0.09 5.68 11.79
C SER A 155 0.49 4.32 12.22
N ILE A 156 0.18 3.87 13.44
CA ILE A 156 0.60 2.56 13.97
C ILE A 156 -0.07 1.43 13.17
N ARG A 157 -1.37 1.55 12.89
CA ARG A 157 -2.16 0.57 12.13
C ARG A 157 -1.66 0.44 10.69
N ALA A 158 -1.27 1.55 10.06
CA ALA A 158 -0.62 1.57 8.74
C ALA A 158 0.70 0.77 8.69
N LEU A 159 1.58 0.94 9.70
CA LEU A 159 2.84 0.19 9.78
C LEU A 159 2.59 -1.30 10.04
N PHE A 160 1.68 -1.61 10.95
CA PHE A 160 1.29 -2.99 11.27
C PHE A 160 0.72 -3.71 10.03
N THR A 161 -0.24 -3.10 9.34
CA THR A 161 -0.90 -3.67 8.15
C THR A 161 0.06 -3.85 6.98
N THR A 162 1.10 -3.02 6.85
CA THR A 162 2.17 -3.20 5.86
C THR A 162 2.90 -4.52 6.05
N VAL A 163 3.20 -4.91 7.30
CA VAL A 163 3.88 -6.17 7.57
C VAL A 163 2.97 -7.36 7.25
N GLU A 164 1.70 -7.29 7.66
CA GLU A 164 0.72 -8.34 7.33
C GLU A 164 0.53 -8.48 5.81
N PHE A 165 0.47 -7.36 5.10
CA PHE A 165 0.39 -7.33 3.63
C PHE A 165 1.56 -8.07 2.98
N TYR A 166 2.82 -7.78 3.35
CA TYR A 166 3.97 -8.43 2.72
C TYR A 166 4.09 -9.92 3.05
N ILE A 167 3.67 -10.35 4.25
CA ILE A 167 3.62 -11.77 4.60
C ILE A 167 2.57 -12.49 3.73
N ALA A 168 1.36 -11.95 3.64
CA ALA A 168 0.30 -12.52 2.80
C ALA A 168 0.68 -12.51 1.32
N LEU A 169 1.28 -11.42 0.83
CA LEU A 169 1.77 -11.29 -0.54
C LEU A 169 2.85 -12.32 -0.87
N GLY A 170 3.78 -12.56 0.05
CA GLY A 170 4.81 -13.59 -0.09
C GLY A 170 4.22 -15.00 -0.24
N GLN A 171 3.16 -15.31 0.51
CA GLN A 171 2.43 -16.58 0.40
C GLN A 171 1.65 -16.68 -0.91
N TYR A 172 0.90 -15.64 -1.29
CA TYR A 172 0.14 -15.58 -2.54
C TYR A 172 1.04 -15.81 -3.75
N LEU A 173 2.15 -15.07 -3.84
CA LEU A 173 3.13 -15.19 -4.92
C LEU A 173 4.04 -16.40 -4.81
N LYS A 174 3.83 -17.29 -3.82
CA LYS A 174 4.63 -18.51 -3.57
C LYS A 174 6.13 -18.24 -3.36
N VAL A 175 6.47 -17.05 -2.87
CA VAL A 175 7.83 -16.64 -2.48
C VAL A 175 8.19 -17.19 -1.10
N SER A 176 7.19 -17.35 -0.24
CA SER A 176 7.29 -17.97 1.08
C SER A 176 6.30 -19.12 1.20
N PRO A 177 6.57 -20.14 2.03
CA PRO A 177 5.64 -21.25 2.25
C PRO A 177 4.31 -20.75 2.79
N ASP A 178 3.24 -21.42 2.40
CA ASP A 178 1.90 -21.15 2.92
C ASP A 178 1.84 -21.45 4.42
N ASP A 179 1.20 -20.56 5.18
CA ASP A 179 1.08 -20.65 6.64
C ASP A 179 -0.29 -20.14 7.10
N LEU A 180 -1.20 -21.10 7.30
CA LEU A 180 -2.58 -20.88 7.76
C LEU A 180 -2.66 -20.31 9.18
N HIS A 181 -1.63 -20.50 10.01
CA HIS A 181 -1.59 -19.91 11.35
C HIS A 181 -1.20 -18.44 11.31
N ALA A 182 -0.31 -18.06 10.39
CA ALA A 182 0.09 -16.67 10.22
C ALA A 182 -1.02 -15.83 9.56
N ILE A 183 -1.63 -16.36 8.50
CA ILE A 183 -2.72 -15.73 7.75
C ILE A 183 -3.87 -16.75 7.61
N PRO A 184 -4.92 -16.69 8.45
CA PRO A 184 -6.09 -17.54 8.32
C PRO A 184 -6.81 -17.32 6.99
N SER A 185 -7.50 -18.34 6.47
CA SER A 185 -8.40 -18.18 5.34
C SER A 185 -9.72 -17.59 5.79
N GLU A 186 -10.25 -16.64 5.03
CA GLU A 186 -11.56 -16.05 5.28
C GLU A 186 -12.63 -16.73 4.39
N PRO A 187 -13.82 -17.03 4.93
CA PRO A 187 -14.91 -17.53 4.10
C PRO A 187 -15.38 -16.43 3.15
N PHE A 188 -15.68 -16.82 1.92
CA PHE A 188 -16.25 -15.93 0.91
C PHE A 188 -17.62 -16.43 0.47
N GLU A 189 -18.51 -15.48 0.18
CA GLU A 189 -19.90 -15.74 -0.18
C GLU A 189 -20.22 -15.05 -1.50
N TYR A 190 -20.80 -15.80 -2.44
CA TYR A 190 -21.41 -15.24 -3.65
C TYR A 190 -22.92 -15.32 -3.47
N VAL A 191 -23.58 -14.18 -3.64
CA VAL A 191 -25.04 -14.09 -3.54
C VAL A 191 -25.64 -13.99 -4.94
N PRO A 192 -26.67 -14.78 -5.28
CA PRO A 192 -27.38 -14.63 -6.55
C PRO A 192 -28.32 -13.42 -6.51
N HIS A 193 -28.85 -13.03 -7.67
CA HIS A 193 -29.92 -12.05 -7.74
C HIS A 193 -31.27 -12.64 -7.30
N PRO A 194 -32.14 -11.84 -6.66
CA PRO A 194 -31.92 -10.45 -6.25
C PRO A 194 -30.98 -10.35 -5.04
N PHE A 195 -30.11 -9.32 -5.03
CA PHE A 195 -29.19 -9.11 -3.93
C PHE A 195 -29.92 -8.77 -2.61
N PRO A 196 -29.38 -9.22 -1.47
CA PRO A 196 -29.86 -8.79 -0.16
C PRO A 196 -29.72 -7.26 0.03
N PRO A 197 -30.58 -6.62 0.83
CA PRO A 197 -30.53 -5.16 1.05
C PRO A 197 -29.15 -4.65 1.49
N ASP A 198 -28.45 -5.42 2.32
CA ASP A 198 -27.11 -5.06 2.80
C ASP A 198 -26.08 -5.00 1.66
N VAL A 199 -26.15 -5.94 0.72
CA VAL A 199 -25.29 -5.98 -0.47
C VAL A 199 -25.62 -4.82 -1.41
N CYS A 200 -26.91 -4.52 -1.60
CA CYS A 200 -27.35 -3.34 -2.37
C CYS A 200 -26.79 -2.03 -1.79
N ARG A 201 -26.71 -1.89 -0.45
CA ARG A 201 -26.12 -0.69 0.16
C ARG A 201 -24.64 -0.54 -0.18
N TYR A 202 -23.87 -1.63 -0.18
CA TYR A 202 -22.47 -1.58 -0.60
C TYR A 202 -22.34 -1.23 -2.09
N VAL A 203 -23.10 -1.91 -2.96
CA VAL A 203 -23.10 -1.65 -4.40
C VAL A 203 -23.46 -0.19 -4.73
N ALA A 204 -24.40 0.40 -3.99
CA ALA A 204 -24.81 1.80 -4.17
C ALA A 204 -23.70 2.83 -3.86
N THR A 205 -22.66 2.45 -3.12
CA THR A 205 -21.49 3.32 -2.86
C THR A 205 -20.41 3.22 -3.93
N LEU A 206 -20.49 2.22 -4.83
CA LEU A 206 -19.47 1.97 -5.83
C LEU A 206 -19.61 2.94 -7.01
N PRO A 207 -18.49 3.33 -7.65
CA PRO A 207 -18.51 3.89 -8.99
C PRO A 207 -19.27 2.97 -9.96
N ILE A 208 -19.93 3.56 -10.95
CA ILE A 208 -20.86 2.84 -11.84
C ILE A 208 -20.25 1.60 -12.51
N GLY A 209 -18.98 1.65 -12.93
CA GLY A 209 -18.29 0.52 -13.53
C GLY A 209 -18.03 -0.64 -12.55
N LEU A 210 -17.73 -0.33 -11.28
CA LEU A 210 -17.61 -1.36 -10.24
C LEU A 210 -18.98 -1.88 -9.77
N ALA A 211 -20.01 -1.03 -9.79
CA ALA A 211 -21.37 -1.44 -9.52
C ALA A 211 -21.88 -2.42 -10.59
N GLU A 212 -21.67 -2.12 -11.87
CA GLU A 212 -21.99 -3.02 -12.98
C GLU A 212 -21.22 -4.34 -12.90
N ALA A 213 -19.92 -4.29 -12.57
CA ALA A 213 -19.12 -5.49 -12.31
C ALA A 213 -19.69 -6.32 -11.15
N ALA A 214 -20.11 -5.69 -10.05
CA ALA A 214 -20.76 -6.38 -8.94
C ALA A 214 -22.11 -7.01 -9.34
N LEU A 215 -22.90 -6.31 -10.16
CA LEU A 215 -24.20 -6.79 -10.66
C LEU A 215 -24.07 -7.99 -11.60
N SER A 216 -22.88 -8.32 -12.10
CA SER A 216 -22.65 -9.60 -12.80
C SER A 216 -22.76 -10.84 -11.89
N ALA A 217 -22.86 -10.66 -10.57
CA ALA A 217 -22.84 -11.71 -9.55
C ALA A 217 -21.56 -12.58 -9.56
N GLN A 218 -20.48 -12.08 -10.16
CA GLN A 218 -19.15 -12.73 -10.17
C GLN A 218 -18.23 -12.24 -9.04
N LEU A 219 -18.66 -11.25 -8.25
CA LEU A 219 -17.91 -10.75 -7.11
C LEU A 219 -18.50 -11.28 -5.81
N SER A 220 -17.64 -11.76 -4.92
CA SER A 220 -18.01 -12.13 -3.56
C SER A 220 -18.44 -10.90 -2.76
N VAL A 221 -19.26 -11.12 -1.73
CA VAL A 221 -19.68 -10.06 -0.80
C VAL A 221 -18.47 -9.39 -0.15
N GLN A 222 -17.41 -10.15 0.11
CA GLN A 222 -16.14 -9.66 0.67
C GLN A 222 -15.44 -8.70 -0.30
N CYS A 223 -15.33 -9.08 -1.58
CA CYS A 223 -14.80 -8.19 -2.62
C CYS A 223 -15.62 -6.89 -2.72
N ILE A 224 -16.96 -6.99 -2.75
CA ILE A 224 -17.85 -5.82 -2.82
C ILE A 224 -17.65 -4.89 -1.61
N LYS A 225 -17.53 -5.46 -0.39
CA LYS A 225 -17.24 -4.68 0.84
C LYS A 225 -15.90 -3.96 0.77
N LEU A 226 -14.86 -4.62 0.25
CA LEU A 226 -13.55 -3.99 0.08
C LEU A 226 -13.62 -2.84 -0.93
N LEU A 227 -14.32 -3.01 -2.04
CA LEU A 227 -14.53 -1.94 -3.03
C LEU A 227 -15.31 -0.76 -2.43
N ALA A 228 -16.31 -1.04 -1.60
CA ALA A 228 -17.06 0.00 -0.89
C ALA A 228 -16.16 0.78 0.09
N SER A 229 -15.18 0.12 0.71
CA SER A 229 -14.19 0.82 1.55
C SER A 229 -13.31 1.78 0.75
N VAL A 230 -12.95 1.45 -0.51
CA VAL A 230 -12.19 2.34 -1.40
C VAL A 230 -12.96 3.64 -1.66
N ALA A 231 -14.27 3.53 -1.88
CA ALA A 231 -15.12 4.70 -2.11
C ALA A 231 -15.15 5.68 -0.91
N GLN A 232 -14.86 5.21 0.32
CA GLN A 232 -14.85 6.05 1.52
C GLN A 232 -13.59 6.93 1.64
N TRP A 233 -12.49 6.54 0.99
CA TRP A 233 -11.21 7.26 1.08
C TRP A 233 -10.68 7.79 -0.24
N ALA A 234 -11.23 7.35 -1.38
CA ALA A 234 -10.93 7.95 -2.68
C ALA A 234 -11.07 9.49 -2.68
N PRO A 235 -12.11 10.10 -2.07
CA PRO A 235 -12.22 11.56 -2.04
C PRO A 235 -11.06 12.30 -1.35
N LEU A 236 -10.28 11.63 -0.48
CA LEU A 236 -9.12 12.24 0.18
C LEU A 236 -7.98 12.56 -0.80
N VAL A 237 -7.99 11.97 -1.99
CA VAL A 237 -7.00 12.21 -3.06
C VAL A 237 -7.24 13.57 -3.73
N ASP A 238 -8.50 13.92 -3.99
CA ASP A 238 -8.90 15.06 -4.83
C ASP A 238 -8.94 16.41 -4.09
N ASP A 239 -8.67 16.45 -2.79
CA ASP A 239 -8.69 17.69 -2.02
C ASP A 239 -7.52 18.62 -2.43
N SER A 240 -7.81 19.37 -3.51
CA SER A 240 -7.01 20.36 -4.22
C SER A 240 -7.15 21.77 -3.63
N ASP A 241 -7.91 21.93 -2.55
CA ASP A 241 -8.23 23.23 -1.96
C ASP A 241 -7.07 23.82 -1.14
N VAL A 242 -5.96 23.08 -0.99
CA VAL A 242 -4.75 23.57 -0.32
C VAL A 242 -3.72 24.15 -1.30
N GLU A 243 -3.74 23.77 -2.58
CA GLU A 243 -2.74 24.23 -3.57
C GLU A 243 -3.20 25.42 -4.42
N LYS A 244 -4.51 25.68 -4.51
CA LYS A 244 -5.05 26.91 -5.10
C LYS A 244 -5.52 27.76 -3.93
N GLY A 245 -4.92 28.93 -3.73
CA GLY A 245 -5.20 29.88 -2.63
C GLY A 245 -6.62 30.47 -2.60
N SER A 246 -7.64 29.70 -2.93
CA SER A 246 -9.05 29.98 -2.74
C SER A 246 -9.46 29.64 -1.31
N SER A 247 -10.02 30.64 -0.62
CA SER A 247 -10.55 30.51 0.74
C SER A 247 -11.51 29.31 0.85
N PRO A 248 -11.48 28.55 1.97
CA PRO A 248 -12.33 27.38 2.14
C PRO A 248 -13.81 27.79 2.17
N SER A 249 -14.57 27.38 1.15
CA SER A 249 -16.03 27.50 1.16
C SER A 249 -16.61 26.44 2.10
N SER A 250 -16.91 26.84 3.34
CA SER A 250 -17.99 26.37 4.26
C SER A 250 -18.41 24.89 4.33
N GLY A 251 -17.58 23.95 3.87
CA GLY A 251 -17.62 22.52 4.19
C GLY A 251 -16.34 22.20 4.93
N SER A 252 -16.44 21.77 6.19
CA SER A 252 -15.33 21.45 7.10
C SER A 252 -14.17 20.71 6.40
N ALA A 253 -13.15 21.45 5.94
CA ALA A 253 -11.93 20.85 5.41
C ALA A 253 -11.33 19.97 6.52
N LEU A 254 -11.13 18.69 6.21
CA LEU A 254 -10.54 17.75 7.16
C LEU A 254 -9.15 18.26 7.56
N ASP A 255 -8.80 18.19 8.85
CA ASP A 255 -7.46 18.56 9.31
C ASP A 255 -6.39 17.84 8.45
N PRO A 256 -5.45 18.56 7.82
CA PRO A 256 -4.46 17.97 6.92
C PRO A 256 -3.70 16.79 7.52
N ARG A 257 -3.40 16.85 8.82
CA ARG A 257 -2.74 15.74 9.53
C ARG A 257 -3.64 14.51 9.59
N VAL A 258 -4.93 14.66 9.92
CA VAL A 258 -5.90 13.56 9.87
C VAL A 258 -6.03 13.01 8.45
N ARG A 259 -6.14 13.88 7.43
CA ARG A 259 -6.19 13.48 6.01
C ARG A 259 -5.02 12.59 5.63
N TYR A 260 -3.79 13.02 5.91
CA TYR A 260 -2.61 12.24 5.56
C TYR A 260 -2.47 10.96 6.38
N CYS A 261 -2.90 10.95 7.65
CA CYS A 261 -2.95 9.72 8.44
C CYS A 261 -3.94 8.71 7.86
N ARG A 262 -5.11 9.16 7.40
CA ARG A 262 -6.09 8.30 6.71
C ARG A 262 -5.56 7.78 5.37
N LEU A 263 -4.99 8.66 4.54
CA LEU A 263 -4.32 8.27 3.29
C LEU A 263 -3.11 7.36 3.50
N PHE A 264 -2.51 7.37 4.69
CA PHE A 264 -1.43 6.46 5.05
C PHE A 264 -1.92 5.10 5.55
N CYS A 265 -3.07 5.05 6.22
CA CYS A 265 -3.62 3.83 6.82
C CYS A 265 -4.56 3.08 5.88
N GLU A 266 -5.60 3.74 5.38
CA GLU A 266 -6.75 3.09 4.76
C GLU A 266 -6.40 2.37 3.44
N PRO A 267 -5.56 2.95 2.55
CA PRO A 267 -5.07 2.21 1.38
C PRO A 267 -4.25 0.97 1.73
N ARG A 268 -3.47 1.01 2.83
CA ARG A 268 -2.67 -0.14 3.29
C ARG A 268 -3.54 -1.24 3.90
N GLU A 269 -4.57 -0.85 4.65
CA GLU A 269 -5.59 -1.78 5.16
C GLU A 269 -6.35 -2.45 4.02
N PHE A 270 -6.75 -1.67 3.01
CA PHE A 270 -7.34 -2.19 1.79
C PHE A 270 -6.39 -3.21 1.12
N CYS A 271 -5.13 -2.84 0.86
CA CYS A 271 -4.17 -3.74 0.23
C CYS A 271 -3.97 -5.03 1.02
N ARG A 272 -3.88 -4.95 2.35
CA ARG A 272 -3.77 -6.11 3.25
C ARG A 272 -5.00 -7.01 3.11
N ASN A 273 -6.20 -6.46 3.19
CA ASN A 273 -7.42 -7.27 3.12
C ASN A 273 -7.61 -7.88 1.73
N ALA A 274 -7.31 -7.11 0.67
CA ALA A 274 -7.38 -7.57 -0.72
C ALA A 274 -6.43 -8.75 -0.97
N ILE A 275 -5.19 -8.69 -0.50
CA ILE A 275 -4.25 -9.81 -0.70
C ILE A 275 -4.63 -11.05 0.13
N VAL A 276 -5.21 -10.87 1.32
CA VAL A 276 -5.74 -11.98 2.13
C VAL A 276 -6.95 -12.63 1.46
N LEU A 277 -7.82 -11.84 0.82
CA LEU A 277 -8.92 -12.36 0.00
C LEU A 277 -8.39 -13.19 -1.17
N LEU A 278 -7.43 -12.66 -1.93
CA LEU A 278 -6.81 -13.38 -3.05
C LEU A 278 -6.14 -14.69 -2.62
N LEU A 279 -5.42 -14.67 -1.50
CA LEU A 279 -4.83 -15.86 -0.92
C LEU A 279 -5.89 -16.88 -0.50
N SER A 280 -7.02 -16.43 0.05
CA SER A 280 -8.13 -17.31 0.42
C SER A 280 -8.80 -17.94 -0.80
N LEU A 281 -8.99 -17.18 -1.88
CA LEU A 281 -9.48 -17.68 -3.17
C LEU A 281 -8.54 -18.73 -3.76
N GLN A 282 -7.23 -18.45 -3.76
CA GLN A 282 -6.20 -19.37 -4.23
C GLN A 282 -6.19 -20.68 -3.43
N ARG A 283 -6.27 -20.61 -2.09
CA ARG A 283 -6.33 -21.79 -1.22
C ARG A 283 -7.61 -22.61 -1.42
N ALA A 284 -8.71 -21.95 -1.76
CA ALA A 284 -9.96 -22.62 -2.10
C ALA A 284 -9.97 -23.23 -3.51
N GLY A 285 -8.86 -23.11 -4.27
CA GLY A 285 -8.76 -23.63 -5.63
C GLY A 285 -9.67 -22.92 -6.62
N ARG A 286 -10.06 -21.67 -6.33
CA ARG A 286 -10.90 -20.89 -7.25
C ARG A 286 -10.06 -20.48 -8.47
N PRO A 287 -10.63 -20.58 -9.69
CA PRO A 287 -9.94 -20.09 -10.87
C PRO A 287 -9.79 -18.57 -10.79
N THR A 288 -8.78 -18.06 -11.49
CA THR A 288 -8.64 -16.63 -11.72
C THR A 288 -9.91 -16.08 -12.40
N GLY A 289 -10.36 -14.92 -11.95
CA GLY A 289 -11.51 -14.23 -12.52
C GLY A 289 -11.45 -12.74 -12.23
N LEU A 290 -12.57 -12.04 -12.45
CA LEU A 290 -12.64 -10.59 -12.31
C LEU A 290 -12.20 -10.07 -10.92
N GLU A 291 -12.49 -10.80 -9.84
CA GLU A 291 -12.02 -10.46 -8.49
C GLU A 291 -10.50 -10.39 -8.39
N HIS A 292 -9.79 -11.32 -9.04
CA HIS A 292 -8.33 -11.37 -9.04
C HIS A 292 -7.76 -10.13 -9.71
N ILE A 293 -8.30 -9.78 -10.88
CA ILE A 293 -7.90 -8.62 -11.65
C ILE A 293 -8.15 -7.32 -10.87
N ILE A 294 -9.36 -7.16 -10.32
CA ILE A 294 -9.72 -5.94 -9.58
C ILE A 294 -8.85 -5.78 -8.34
N MET A 295 -8.78 -6.80 -7.47
CA MET A 295 -8.05 -6.70 -6.21
C MET A 295 -6.55 -6.52 -6.44
N LEU A 296 -5.94 -7.32 -7.32
CA LEU A 296 -4.51 -7.22 -7.59
C LEU A 296 -4.16 -5.92 -8.31
N GLY A 297 -5.00 -5.48 -9.26
CA GLY A 297 -4.85 -4.19 -9.91
C GLY A 297 -4.92 -3.04 -8.92
N LEU A 298 -5.93 -3.03 -8.04
CA LEU A 298 -6.07 -2.01 -7.01
C LEU A 298 -4.90 -2.02 -6.01
N ILE A 299 -4.41 -3.18 -5.58
CA ILE A 299 -3.20 -3.30 -4.75
C ILE A 299 -2.01 -2.58 -5.40
N ILE A 300 -1.80 -2.81 -6.70
CA ILE A 300 -0.70 -2.19 -7.44
C ILE A 300 -0.89 -0.67 -7.53
N THR A 301 -2.13 -0.18 -7.71
CA THR A 301 -2.42 1.27 -7.79
C THR A 301 -2.33 1.99 -6.44
N ALA A 302 -2.84 1.36 -5.37
CA ALA A 302 -2.97 1.93 -4.04
C ALA A 302 -1.66 1.92 -3.25
N ARG A 303 -0.61 1.32 -3.82
CA ARG A 303 0.69 1.23 -3.19
C ARG A 303 1.30 2.60 -2.94
N HIS A 304 2.01 2.67 -1.83
CA HIS A 304 2.91 3.77 -1.52
C HIS A 304 4.22 3.58 -2.28
N LEU A 305 4.75 4.67 -2.85
CA LEU A 305 6.00 4.63 -3.60
C LEU A 305 6.98 5.68 -3.06
N SER A 306 8.25 5.31 -2.99
CA SER A 306 9.35 6.26 -2.82
C SER A 306 10.38 5.96 -3.91
N GLY A 307 10.99 7.01 -4.47
CA GLY A 307 12.06 6.86 -5.47
C GLY A 307 13.26 6.03 -4.96
N GLU A 308 13.39 5.89 -3.64
CA GLU A 308 14.43 5.13 -2.95
C GLU A 308 13.97 3.74 -2.46
N ASN A 309 12.68 3.39 -2.62
CA ASN A 309 12.13 2.11 -2.18
C ASN A 309 12.39 1.01 -3.22
N ARG A 310 13.38 0.16 -2.92
CA ARG A 310 13.77 -0.99 -3.75
C ARG A 310 12.91 -2.23 -3.46
N THR A 311 11.58 -2.14 -3.54
CA THR A 311 10.71 -3.34 -3.47
C THR A 311 10.45 -3.97 -4.83
N ASN A 312 11.33 -3.72 -5.82
CA ASN A 312 11.16 -4.09 -7.22
C ASN A 312 10.79 -5.57 -7.46
N PHE A 313 11.23 -6.50 -6.61
CA PHE A 313 10.94 -7.92 -6.80
C PHE A 313 9.45 -8.24 -6.72
N PHE A 314 8.77 -7.77 -5.66
CA PHE A 314 7.34 -7.99 -5.51
C PHE A 314 6.57 -7.25 -6.60
N ASP A 315 7.06 -6.10 -7.05
CA ASP A 315 6.42 -5.26 -8.07
C ASP A 315 6.32 -6.02 -9.40
N HIS A 316 7.44 -6.59 -9.84
CA HIS A 316 7.47 -7.43 -11.04
C HIS A 316 6.60 -8.66 -10.88
N ALA A 317 6.64 -9.34 -9.73
CA ALA A 317 5.85 -10.52 -9.49
C ALA A 317 4.33 -10.23 -9.49
N THR A 318 3.89 -9.15 -8.84
CA THR A 318 2.48 -8.73 -8.85
C THR A 318 1.99 -8.31 -10.24
N LEU A 319 2.81 -7.57 -11.00
CA LEU A 319 2.46 -7.16 -12.36
C LEU A 319 2.39 -8.37 -13.30
N ASN A 320 3.32 -9.32 -13.17
CA ASN A 320 3.30 -10.56 -13.96
C ASN A 320 2.10 -11.43 -13.61
N ALA A 321 1.75 -11.56 -12.33
CA ALA A 321 0.56 -12.27 -11.90
C ALA A 321 -0.71 -11.62 -12.50
N LEU A 322 -0.85 -10.29 -12.42
CA LEU A 322 -1.98 -9.59 -13.02
C LEU A 322 -2.05 -9.76 -14.53
N LEU A 323 -0.91 -9.66 -15.23
CA LEU A 323 -0.88 -9.86 -16.68
C LEU A 323 -1.25 -11.30 -17.07
N SER A 324 -0.82 -12.28 -16.28
CA SER A 324 -1.24 -13.67 -16.45
C SER A 324 -2.73 -13.83 -16.22
N ASP A 325 -3.27 -13.17 -15.19
CA ASP A 325 -4.68 -13.25 -14.83
C ASP A 325 -5.59 -12.66 -15.92
N ILE A 326 -5.19 -11.52 -16.50
CA ILE A 326 -5.90 -10.89 -17.62
C ILE A 326 -5.87 -11.79 -18.87
N LYS A 327 -4.71 -12.38 -19.17
CA LYS A 327 -4.56 -13.28 -20.33
C LYS A 327 -5.33 -14.60 -20.20
N ALA A 328 -5.68 -14.99 -18.98
CA ALA A 328 -6.47 -16.19 -18.73
C ALA A 328 -7.97 -15.98 -19.03
N ILE A 329 -8.41 -14.74 -19.28
CA ILE A 329 -9.81 -14.45 -19.67
C ILE A 329 -9.93 -14.53 -21.19
N ASP A 330 -10.54 -15.63 -21.68
CA ASP A 330 -10.70 -15.87 -23.12
C ASP A 330 -11.71 -14.91 -23.78
N THR A 331 -12.87 -14.71 -23.16
CA THR A 331 -13.98 -13.92 -23.71
C THR A 331 -14.55 -12.95 -22.67
N PRO A 332 -13.86 -11.83 -22.41
CA PRO A 332 -14.30 -10.87 -21.40
C PRO A 332 -15.62 -10.24 -21.80
N THR A 333 -16.53 -10.16 -20.83
CA THR A 333 -17.74 -9.35 -20.88
C THR A 333 -17.39 -7.86 -21.05
N VAL A 334 -18.41 -7.04 -21.34
CA VAL A 334 -18.22 -5.58 -21.45
C VAL A 334 -17.68 -5.00 -20.14
N ALA A 335 -18.25 -5.40 -18.99
CA ALA A 335 -17.79 -4.92 -17.68
C ALA A 335 -16.35 -5.34 -17.38
N GLU A 336 -15.96 -6.59 -17.68
CA GLU A 336 -14.58 -7.05 -17.52
C GLU A 336 -13.63 -6.28 -18.43
N THR A 337 -14.00 -6.06 -19.69
CA THR A 337 -13.22 -5.28 -20.65
C THR A 337 -12.96 -3.87 -20.13
N GLU A 338 -14.00 -3.20 -19.64
CA GLU A 338 -13.90 -1.84 -19.10
C GLU A 338 -12.97 -1.77 -17.87
N VAL A 339 -13.09 -2.74 -16.94
CA VAL A 339 -12.19 -2.88 -15.78
C VAL A 339 -10.74 -3.06 -16.23
N ILE A 340 -10.49 -3.96 -17.18
CA ILE A 340 -9.15 -4.25 -17.69
C ILE A 340 -8.53 -3.02 -18.37
N VAL A 341 -9.31 -2.30 -19.17
CA VAL A 341 -8.86 -1.07 -19.84
C VAL A 341 -8.51 0.01 -18.82
N TRP A 342 -9.36 0.22 -17.82
CA TRP A 342 -9.14 1.19 -16.75
C TRP A 342 -7.89 0.86 -15.92
N LEU A 343 -7.77 -0.39 -15.44
CA LEU A 343 -6.62 -0.83 -14.65
C LEU A 343 -5.33 -0.80 -15.47
N GLY A 344 -5.35 -1.24 -16.73
CA GLY A 344 -4.18 -1.20 -17.60
C GLY A 344 -3.60 0.20 -17.76
N LEU A 345 -4.47 1.21 -17.89
CA LEU A 345 -4.06 2.62 -17.95
C LEU A 345 -3.45 3.10 -16.63
N ILE A 346 -4.20 2.96 -15.52
CA ILE A 346 -3.76 3.53 -14.23
C ILE A 346 -2.52 2.81 -13.71
N ILE A 347 -2.42 1.49 -13.86
CA ILE A 347 -1.25 0.72 -13.46
C ILE A 347 -0.04 1.13 -14.27
N ASN A 348 -0.16 1.29 -15.58
CA ASN A 348 0.95 1.79 -16.39
C ASN A 348 1.39 3.18 -15.90
N TRP A 349 0.46 4.13 -15.79
CA TRP A 349 0.74 5.48 -15.30
C TRP A 349 1.41 5.47 -13.91
N ARG A 350 0.88 4.68 -12.97
CA ARG A 350 1.38 4.58 -11.59
C ARG A 350 2.78 3.96 -11.52
N SER A 351 3.06 3.02 -12.42
CA SER A 351 4.32 2.25 -12.46
C SER A 351 5.48 3.02 -13.08
N HIS A 352 5.22 4.14 -13.77
CA HIS A 352 6.26 5.02 -14.31
C HIS A 352 6.60 6.12 -13.30
N PHE A 353 7.61 5.87 -12.47
CA PHE A 353 8.15 6.83 -11.50
C PHE A 353 9.67 7.03 -11.67
N ALA A 354 10.28 7.85 -10.81
CA ALA A 354 11.68 8.30 -10.93
C ALA A 354 12.74 7.18 -11.03
N ALA A 355 12.41 5.93 -10.63
CA ALA A 355 13.33 4.78 -10.75
C ALA A 355 13.42 4.19 -12.18
N GLY A 356 12.67 4.74 -13.15
CA GLY A 356 12.68 4.32 -14.54
C GLY A 356 11.47 3.47 -14.94
N PRO A 357 11.30 3.19 -16.25
CA PRO A 357 10.16 2.44 -16.76
C PRO A 357 10.19 0.99 -16.26
N LEU A 358 9.02 0.46 -15.88
CA LEU A 358 8.83 -0.96 -15.57
C LEU A 358 8.33 -1.69 -16.84
N PRO A 359 9.15 -2.53 -17.50
CA PRO A 359 8.77 -3.13 -18.78
C PRO A 359 7.49 -3.97 -18.73
N VAL A 360 7.21 -4.61 -17.59
CA VAL A 360 5.98 -5.40 -17.41
C VAL A 360 4.73 -4.52 -17.39
N ALA A 361 4.82 -3.31 -16.83
CA ALA A 361 3.70 -2.36 -16.84
C ALA A 361 3.43 -1.85 -18.27
N ASP A 362 4.48 -1.67 -19.08
CA ASP A 362 4.34 -1.38 -20.51
C ASP A 362 3.75 -2.56 -21.28
N ALA A 363 4.21 -3.79 -21.02
CA ALA A 363 3.64 -5.00 -21.61
C ALA A 363 2.16 -5.18 -21.28
N LEU A 364 1.73 -4.81 -20.07
CA LEU A 364 0.32 -4.81 -19.67
C LEU A 364 -0.50 -3.85 -20.53
N LEU A 365 -0.10 -2.57 -20.62
CA LEU A 365 -0.84 -1.60 -21.43
C LEU A 365 -0.81 -1.97 -22.91
N ASP A 366 0.32 -2.48 -23.41
CA ASP A 366 0.44 -2.89 -24.81
C ASP A 366 -0.50 -4.08 -25.10
N HIS A 367 -0.60 -5.06 -24.20
CA HIS A 367 -1.56 -6.16 -24.32
C HIS A 367 -3.02 -5.66 -24.33
N VAL A 368 -3.34 -4.64 -23.51
CA VAL A 368 -4.67 -4.01 -23.51
C VAL A 368 -4.97 -3.34 -24.85
N LEU A 369 -4.01 -2.60 -25.41
CA LEU A 369 -4.14 -1.94 -26.72
C LEU A 369 -4.27 -2.95 -27.88
N GLU A 370 -3.57 -4.07 -27.79
CA GLU A 370 -3.63 -5.16 -28.76
C GLU A 370 -4.99 -5.89 -28.70
N SER A 371 -5.47 -6.21 -27.50
CA SER A 371 -6.64 -7.07 -27.31
C SER A 371 -7.97 -6.31 -27.34
N PHE A 372 -8.00 -5.03 -26.98
CA PHE A 372 -9.24 -4.26 -26.82
C PHE A 372 -9.24 -3.02 -27.73
N PRO A 373 -9.88 -3.05 -28.92
CA PRO A 373 -9.89 -1.93 -29.84
C PRO A 373 -10.42 -0.62 -29.25
N VAL A 374 -11.36 -0.69 -28.31
CA VAL A 374 -11.92 0.48 -27.59
C VAL A 374 -10.84 1.29 -26.85
N SER A 375 -9.74 0.63 -26.45
CA SER A 375 -8.63 1.28 -25.76
C SER A 375 -7.73 2.12 -26.68
N ARG A 376 -7.89 2.03 -28.00
CA ARG A 376 -7.09 2.76 -29.00
C ARG A 376 -7.60 4.17 -29.29
N ASN A 377 -8.67 4.59 -28.60
CA ASN A 377 -9.24 5.93 -28.71
C ASN A 377 -9.32 6.58 -27.33
N TRP A 378 -8.67 7.74 -27.16
CA TRP A 378 -8.64 8.44 -25.87
C TRP A 378 -10.03 8.81 -25.34
N GLN A 379 -10.95 9.26 -26.19
CA GLN A 379 -12.30 9.62 -25.75
C GLN A 379 -13.03 8.40 -25.18
N SER A 380 -12.85 7.24 -25.79
CA SER A 380 -13.40 5.96 -25.31
C SER A 380 -12.76 5.55 -23.99
N VAL A 381 -11.43 5.56 -23.91
CA VAL A 381 -10.68 5.26 -22.67
C VAL A 381 -11.08 6.20 -21.53
N ALA A 382 -11.21 7.50 -21.80
CA ALA A 382 -11.61 8.49 -20.81
C ALA A 382 -13.07 8.30 -20.37
N THR A 383 -13.95 7.86 -21.27
CA THR A 383 -15.35 7.54 -20.94
C THR A 383 -15.42 6.32 -20.04
N ILE A 384 -14.69 5.25 -20.38
CA ILE A 384 -14.57 4.05 -19.55
C ILE A 384 -13.99 4.39 -18.17
N SER A 385 -12.88 5.12 -18.13
CA SER A 385 -12.19 5.46 -16.87
C SER A 385 -13.06 6.29 -15.93
N ARG A 386 -13.96 7.13 -16.46
CA ARG A 386 -14.93 7.90 -15.65
C ARG A 386 -16.01 7.05 -15.00
N LYS A 387 -16.19 5.80 -15.43
CA LYS A 387 -17.08 4.84 -14.76
C LYS A 387 -16.49 4.35 -13.42
N PHE A 388 -15.18 4.54 -13.21
CA PHE A 388 -14.44 4.07 -12.04
C PHE A 388 -13.99 5.25 -11.17
N PHE A 389 -12.95 5.05 -10.34
CA PHE A 389 -12.34 6.12 -9.58
C PHE A 389 -11.58 7.07 -10.53
N TRP A 390 -12.19 8.22 -10.81
CA TRP A 390 -11.66 9.27 -11.69
C TRP A 390 -11.24 10.49 -10.88
N PHE A 391 -9.99 10.88 -11.02
CA PHE A 391 -9.41 12.04 -10.33
C PHE A 391 -9.04 13.09 -11.38
N GLN A 392 -9.72 14.23 -11.33
CA GLN A 392 -9.61 15.25 -12.38
C GLN A 392 -8.18 15.82 -12.48
N SER A 393 -7.45 15.85 -11.36
CA SER A 393 -6.06 16.28 -11.25
C SER A 393 -5.08 15.46 -12.10
N PHE A 394 -5.37 14.18 -12.34
CA PHE A 394 -4.46 13.28 -13.08
C PHE A 394 -4.85 13.05 -14.55
N GLN A 395 -5.94 13.67 -15.02
CA GLN A 395 -6.44 13.46 -16.39
C GLN A 395 -5.34 13.65 -17.45
N ASP A 396 -4.59 14.75 -17.36
CA ASP A 396 -3.58 15.09 -18.37
C ASP A 396 -2.41 14.10 -18.34
N GLU A 397 -2.00 13.65 -17.15
CA GLU A 397 -0.97 12.63 -17.02
C GLU A 397 -1.41 11.27 -17.54
N TRP A 398 -2.67 10.88 -17.29
CA TRP A 398 -3.25 9.66 -17.83
C TRP A 398 -3.32 9.72 -19.36
N LYS A 399 -3.66 10.88 -19.92
CA LYS A 399 -3.64 11.09 -21.38
C LYS A 399 -2.23 10.95 -21.94
N VAL A 400 -1.21 11.53 -21.29
CA VAL A 400 0.19 11.40 -21.71
C VAL A 400 0.65 9.94 -21.65
N CYS A 401 0.31 9.22 -20.58
CA CYS A 401 0.59 7.78 -20.43
C CYS A 401 -0.02 6.97 -21.58
N TRP A 402 -1.31 7.19 -21.88
CA TRP A 402 -1.98 6.54 -23.01
C TRP A 402 -1.31 6.83 -24.35
N HIS A 403 -0.93 8.10 -24.63
CA HIS A 403 -0.24 8.46 -25.88
C HIS A 403 1.09 7.71 -26.04
N ARG A 404 1.86 7.54 -24.96
CA ARG A 404 3.11 6.77 -24.98
C ARG A 404 2.85 5.29 -25.32
N GLY A 405 1.79 4.70 -24.75
CA GLY A 405 1.36 3.35 -25.11
C GLY A 405 0.99 3.22 -26.59
N MET A 406 0.21 4.16 -27.13
CA MET A 406 -0.17 4.18 -28.55
C MET A 406 1.03 4.34 -29.49
N GLN A 407 2.03 5.14 -29.11
CA GLN A 407 3.27 5.26 -29.89
C GLN A 407 3.99 3.91 -29.99
N ARG A 408 4.12 3.16 -28.88
CA ARG A 408 4.69 1.82 -28.90
C ARG A 408 3.87 0.84 -29.74
N PHE A 409 2.55 0.88 -29.61
CA PHE A 409 1.64 0.05 -30.39
C PHE A 409 1.82 0.26 -31.91
N HIS A 410 1.84 1.52 -32.37
CA HIS A 410 2.08 1.83 -33.79
C HIS A 410 3.46 1.39 -34.28
N LEU A 411 4.50 1.53 -33.45
CA LEU A 411 5.85 1.07 -33.79
C LEU A 411 5.87 -0.45 -34.00
N ARG A 412 5.23 -1.23 -33.12
CA ARG A 412 5.13 -2.69 -33.24
C ARG A 412 4.39 -3.12 -34.49
N GLN A 413 3.26 -2.49 -34.81
CA GLN A 413 2.49 -2.80 -36.02
C GLN A 413 3.31 -2.60 -37.30
N ARG A 414 4.10 -1.52 -37.36
CA ARG A 414 4.99 -1.24 -38.49
C ARG A 414 6.10 -2.27 -38.63
N SER A 415 6.68 -2.73 -37.51
CA SER A 415 7.70 -3.78 -37.51
C SER A 415 7.16 -5.12 -38.01
N THR A 416 5.92 -5.49 -37.66
CA THR A 416 5.28 -6.74 -38.14
C THR A 416 4.86 -6.71 -39.60
N THR A 417 4.70 -5.54 -40.22
CA THR A 417 4.35 -5.41 -41.65
C THR A 417 5.55 -5.43 -42.60
N VAL A 418 6.77 -5.35 -42.08
CA VAL A 418 8.03 -5.32 -42.86
C VAL A 418 8.77 -6.67 -42.83
N SER A 419 8.36 -7.58 -41.95
CA SER A 419 8.74 -9.00 -41.91
C SER A 419 7.72 -9.86 -42.63
#